data_AF-A0A432UQ13-F1
#
_entry.id   AF-A0A432UQ13-F1
#
_cell.length_a   1.000
_cell.length_b   1.000
_cell.length_c   1.000
_cell.angle_alpha   90.00
_cell.angle_beta   90.00
_cell.angle_gamma   90.00
#
_symmetry.space_group_name_H-M   'P 1'
#
loop_
_entity.id
_entity.type
_entity.pdbx_description
1 polymer ?
#
loop_
_entity_poly.entity_id
_entity_poly.type
_entity_poly.pdbx_seq_one_letter_code
_entity_poly.pdbx_strand_id
1 'polypeptide(L)'
;MKNKKKLVIVLILLLAVAAAVLVYLKEENQAPGDILTIYGNVDIRQVELAFYDEGRIKTMLVDEGQKVKAGQLLAEIDPVRLQAEVKRLEGEVAAQQQVVNRLHAGS
;
A
#
# COMPACT_ATOMS: atom_id res chain seq x y z
N MET A 1 -78.04 -12.26 31.84
CA MET A 1 -77.25 -11.70 30.71
C MET A 1 -76.06 -10.79 31.12
N LYS A 2 -75.80 -10.53 32.42
CA LYS A 2 -74.71 -9.63 32.88
C LYS A 2 -73.30 -10.24 32.77
N ASN A 3 -73.18 -11.57 32.82
CA ASN A 3 -71.89 -12.29 32.84
C ASN A 3 -71.29 -12.52 31.45
N LYS A 4 -72.14 -12.59 30.40
CA LYS A 4 -71.69 -12.71 29.01
C LYS A 4 -70.94 -11.46 28.54
N LYS A 5 -71.37 -10.26 28.97
CA LYS A 5 -70.67 -9.00 28.68
C LYS A 5 -69.28 -8.94 29.33
N LYS A 6 -69.14 -9.42 30.57
CA LYS A 6 -67.84 -9.53 31.24
C LYS A 6 -66.90 -10.52 30.53
N LEU A 7 -67.44 -11.63 30.04
CA LEU A 7 -66.67 -12.65 29.32
C LEU A 7 -66.15 -12.11 27.97
N VAL A 8 -66.97 -11.33 27.25
CA VAL A 8 -66.55 -10.64 26.02
C VAL A 8 -65.44 -9.62 26.31
N ILE A 9 -65.56 -8.85 27.41
CA ILE A 9 -64.52 -7.88 27.80
C ILE A 9 -63.20 -8.59 28.11
N VAL A 10 -63.23 -9.70 28.86
CA VAL A 10 -62.03 -10.49 29.17
C VAL A 10 -61.39 -11.05 27.90
N LEU A 11 -62.19 -11.54 26.96
CA LEU A 11 -61.68 -12.08 25.70
C LEU A 11 -61.00 -11.00 24.83
N ILE A 12 -61.58 -9.80 24.77
CA ILE A 12 -61.00 -8.65 24.06
C ILE A 12 -59.68 -8.24 24.71
N LEU A 13 -59.62 -8.22 26.04
CA LEU A 13 -58.40 -7.91 26.78
C LEU A 13 -57.29 -8.94 26.51
N LEU A 14 -57.65 -10.22 26.46
CA LEU A 14 -56.73 -11.31 26.13
C LEU A 14 -56.19 -11.19 24.70
N LEU A 15 -57.04 -10.84 23.73
CA LEU A 15 -56.64 -10.60 22.34
C LEU A 15 -55.72 -9.37 22.20
N ALA A 16 -56.00 -8.30 22.93
CA ALA A 16 -55.15 -7.10 22.94
C ALA A 16 -53.76 -7.39 23.51
N VAL A 17 -53.68 -8.18 24.59
CA VAL A 17 -52.41 -8.62 25.16
C VAL A 17 -51.67 -9.53 24.19
N ALA A 18 -52.35 -10.49 23.56
CA ALA A 18 -51.72 -11.37 22.57
C ALA A 18 -51.18 -10.58 21.36
N ALA A 19 -51.92 -9.59 20.87
CA ALA A 19 -51.47 -8.72 19.78
C ALA A 19 -50.25 -7.87 20.18
N ALA A 20 -50.25 -7.31 21.39
CA ALA A 20 -49.12 -6.54 21.91
C ALA A 20 -47.86 -7.41 22.05
N VAL A 21 -48.00 -8.64 22.54
CA VAL A 21 -46.90 -9.61 22.65
C VAL A 21 -46.36 -9.98 21.26
N LEU A 22 -47.25 -10.21 20.28
CA LEU A 22 -46.81 -10.52 18.91
C LEU A 22 -46.07 -9.36 18.23
N VAL A 23 -46.48 -8.12 18.49
CA VAL A 23 -45.78 -6.94 17.96
C VAL A 23 -44.42 -6.78 18.61
N TYR A 24 -44.34 -6.94 19.93
CA TYR A 24 -43.09 -6.85 20.70
C TYR A 24 -42.07 -7.91 20.25
N LEU A 25 -42.51 -9.15 20.02
CA LEU A 25 -41.64 -10.23 19.53
C LEU A 25 -41.21 -10.06 18.06
N LYS A 26 -41.92 -9.23 17.29
CA LYS A 26 -41.60 -8.99 15.87
C LYS A 26 -40.53 -7.91 15.69
N GLU A 27 -40.38 -6.99 16.65
CA GLU A 27 -39.32 -5.97 16.63
C GLU A 27 -37.91 -6.56 16.75
N GLU A 28 -37.76 -7.71 17.43
CA GLU A 28 -36.45 -8.37 17.58
C GLU A 28 -35.94 -9.07 16.31
N ASN A 29 -36.82 -9.30 15.32
CA ASN A 29 -36.48 -9.94 14.06
C ASN A 29 -36.17 -8.97 12.91
N GLN A 30 -36.16 -7.65 13.17
CA GLN A 30 -35.64 -6.68 12.22
C GLN A 30 -34.12 -6.64 12.35
N ALA A 31 -33.46 -7.68 11.83
CA ALA A 31 -32.02 -7.64 11.60
C ALA A 31 -31.69 -6.33 10.87
N PRO A 32 -30.65 -5.58 11.31
CA PRO A 32 -30.32 -4.29 10.72
C PRO A 32 -30.23 -4.46 9.20
N GLY A 33 -31.11 -3.75 8.49
CA GLY A 33 -31.23 -3.85 7.05
C GLY A 33 -29.87 -3.67 6.38
N ASP A 34 -29.50 -4.67 5.59
CA ASP A 34 -28.79 -4.52 4.33
C ASP A 34 -27.44 -3.77 4.34
N ILE A 35 -26.71 -3.76 5.47
CA ILE A 35 -25.32 -3.28 5.48
C ILE A 35 -24.41 -4.45 5.11
N LEU A 36 -24.20 -4.64 3.81
CA LEU A 36 -23.16 -5.53 3.30
C LEU A 36 -21.79 -4.83 3.44
N THR A 37 -21.12 -5.05 4.57
CA THR A 37 -19.74 -4.58 4.76
C THR A 37 -18.78 -5.51 4.00
N ILE A 38 -18.27 -5.04 2.86
CA ILE A 38 -17.26 -5.75 2.09
C ILE A 38 -15.88 -5.33 2.59
N TYR A 39 -15.14 -6.29 3.12
CA TYR A 39 -13.74 -6.13 3.46
C TYR A 39 -12.89 -6.55 2.27
N GLY A 40 -11.95 -5.70 1.89
CA GLY A 40 -10.99 -5.97 0.81
C GLY A 40 -9.60 -5.52 1.24
N ASN A 41 -8.58 -6.17 0.69
CA ASN A 41 -7.20 -5.79 0.95
C ASN A 41 -6.75 -4.69 -0.02
N VAL A 42 -5.92 -3.78 0.46
CA VAL A 42 -5.22 -2.82 -0.39
C VAL A 42 -3.88 -3.44 -0.78
N ASP A 43 -3.69 -3.70 -2.06
CA ASP A 43 -2.41 -4.18 -2.59
C ASP A 43 -1.42 -3.01 -2.65
N ILE A 44 -0.27 -3.16 -1.98
CA ILE A 44 0.79 -2.15 -1.95
C ILE A 44 2.00 -2.75 -2.65
N ARG A 45 2.51 -2.01 -3.64
CA ARG A 45 3.77 -2.36 -4.30
C ARG A 45 4.91 -1.67 -3.57
N GLN A 46 5.75 -2.46 -2.94
CA GLN A 46 6.95 -2.00 -2.25
C GLN A 46 8.19 -2.41 -3.03
N VAL A 47 9.16 -1.51 -3.08
CA VAL A 47 10.50 -1.78 -3.60
C VAL A 47 11.51 -1.33 -2.56
N GLU A 48 12.47 -2.18 -2.25
CA GLU A 48 13.59 -1.84 -1.38
C GLU A 48 14.75 -1.41 -2.26
N LEU A 49 15.19 -0.17 -2.08
CA LEU A 49 16.27 0.42 -2.86
C LEU A 49 17.59 0.24 -2.11
N ALA A 50 18.61 -0.23 -2.83
CA ALA A 50 19.95 -0.36 -2.33
C ALA A 50 20.94 0.21 -3.35
N PHE A 51 22.09 0.62 -2.85
CA PHE A 51 23.22 0.95 -3.71
C PHE A 51 23.89 -0.34 -4.20
N TYR A 52 24.34 -0.34 -5.46
CA TYR A 52 25.07 -1.47 -6.03
C TYR A 52 26.50 -1.58 -5.49
N ASP A 53 27.11 -0.44 -5.18
CA ASP A 53 28.47 -0.35 -4.67
C ASP A 53 28.47 0.08 -3.20
N GLU A 54 29.50 -0.37 -2.48
CA GLU A 54 29.77 0.07 -1.13
C GLU A 54 30.41 1.46 -1.12
N GLY A 55 29.95 2.33 -0.24
CA GLY A 55 30.55 3.65 -0.07
C GLY A 55 29.79 4.55 0.90
N ARG A 56 30.32 5.76 1.10
CA ARG A 56 29.68 6.77 1.95
C ARG A 56 28.66 7.55 1.14
N ILE A 57 27.47 7.75 1.70
CA ILE A 57 26.48 8.66 1.10
C ILE A 57 27.06 10.08 1.14
N LYS A 58 27.18 10.69 -0.03
CA LYS A 58 27.60 12.07 -0.20
C LYS A 58 26.42 13.02 -0.08
N THR A 59 25.29 12.66 -0.66
CA THR A 59 24.09 13.52 -0.65
C THR A 59 22.81 12.69 -0.70
N MET A 60 21.80 13.15 0.04
CA MET A 60 20.41 12.69 -0.04
C MET A 60 19.57 13.82 -0.62
N LEU A 61 18.80 13.55 -1.68
CA LEU A 61 18.06 14.56 -2.46
C LEU A 61 16.56 14.51 -2.24
N VAL A 62 16.09 13.57 -1.43
CA VAL A 62 14.68 13.35 -1.15
C VAL A 62 14.47 13.12 0.34
N ASP A 63 13.32 13.54 0.82
CA ASP A 63 12.89 13.32 2.20
C ASP A 63 11.87 12.18 2.31
N GLU A 64 11.72 11.64 3.52
CA GLU A 64 10.73 10.61 3.81
C GLU A 64 9.30 11.10 3.50
N GLY A 65 8.50 10.24 2.86
CA GLY A 65 7.13 10.57 2.44
C GLY A 65 7.02 11.39 1.16
N GLN A 66 8.15 11.83 0.57
CA GLN A 66 8.14 12.54 -0.70
C GLN A 66 7.77 11.61 -1.87
N LYS A 67 6.89 12.08 -2.76
CA LYS A 67 6.56 11.36 -3.99
C LYS A 67 7.71 11.46 -5.00
N VAL A 68 8.15 10.32 -5.51
CA VAL A 68 9.25 10.22 -6.49
C VAL A 68 8.78 9.54 -7.77
N LYS A 69 9.52 9.75 -8.86
CA LYS A 69 9.27 9.09 -10.17
C LYS A 69 10.39 8.12 -10.50
N ALA A 70 10.09 7.13 -11.35
CA ALA A 70 11.11 6.23 -11.87
C ALA A 70 12.21 7.01 -12.61
N GLY A 71 13.47 6.66 -12.34
CA GLY A 71 14.65 7.36 -12.90
C GLY A 71 15.03 8.65 -12.17
N GLN A 72 14.30 9.07 -11.14
CA GLN A 72 14.69 10.22 -10.33
C GLN A 72 15.93 9.90 -9.48
N LEU A 73 16.90 10.81 -9.47
CA LEU A 73 18.05 10.72 -8.58
C LEU A 73 17.61 10.94 -7.13
N LEU A 74 17.83 9.95 -6.28
CA LEU A 74 17.43 9.98 -4.87
C LEU A 74 18.61 10.31 -3.95
N ALA A 75 19.77 9.76 -4.25
CA ALA A 75 20.98 9.89 -3.44
C ALA A 75 22.23 9.65 -4.29
N GLU A 76 23.36 10.20 -3.85
CA GLU A 76 24.66 10.04 -4.49
C GLU A 76 25.65 9.46 -3.46
N ILE A 77 26.36 8.39 -3.83
CA ILE A 77 27.52 7.88 -3.09
C ILE A 77 28.75 8.70 -3.48
N ASP A 78 29.68 8.91 -2.56
CA ASP A 78 30.97 9.54 -2.85
C ASP A 78 31.72 8.83 -4.00
N PRO A 79 31.84 9.49 -5.18
CA PRO A 79 32.38 8.85 -6.37
C PRO A 79 33.90 9.03 -6.50
N VAL A 80 34.59 9.69 -5.55
CA VAL A 80 36.00 10.09 -5.71
C VAL A 80 36.91 8.91 -6.08
N ARG A 81 36.75 7.77 -5.40
CA ARG A 81 37.55 6.55 -5.70
C ARG A 81 37.27 6.01 -7.10
N LEU A 82 35.98 5.90 -7.46
CA LEU A 82 35.55 5.40 -8.76
C LEU A 82 36.02 6.32 -9.89
N GLN A 83 35.93 7.63 -9.71
CA GLN A 83 36.41 8.61 -10.69
C GLN A 83 37.93 8.54 -10.88
N ALA A 84 38.70 8.35 -9.81
CA ALA A 84 40.14 8.18 -9.91
C ALA A 84 40.51 6.89 -10.68
N GLU A 85 39.77 5.81 -10.45
CA GLU A 85 39.97 4.54 -11.15
C GLU A 85 39.63 4.64 -12.64
N VAL A 86 38.50 5.28 -12.98
CA VAL A 86 38.12 5.56 -14.37
C VAL A 86 39.23 6.33 -15.09
N LYS A 87 39.74 7.43 -14.49
CA LYS A 87 40.82 8.22 -15.10
C LYS A 87 42.10 7.41 -15.31
N ARG A 88 42.44 6.51 -14.38
CA ARG A 88 43.60 5.62 -14.51
C ARG A 88 43.42 4.69 -15.71
N LEU A 89 42.25 4.06 -15.83
CA LEU A 89 41.95 3.12 -16.90
C LEU A 89 41.86 3.82 -18.26
N GLU A 90 41.29 5.02 -18.34
CA GLU A 90 41.28 5.83 -19.56
C GLU A 90 42.69 6.13 -20.08
N GLY A 91 43.62 6.45 -19.17
CA GLY A 91 45.04 6.64 -19.52
C GLY A 91 45.70 5.36 -20.05
N GLU A 92 45.36 4.20 -19.46
CA GLU A 92 45.85 2.91 -19.89
C GLU A 92 45.33 2.53 -21.28
N VAL A 93 44.04 2.74 -21.54
CA VAL A 93 43.42 2.53 -22.86
C VAL A 93 44.06 3.45 -23.91
N ALA A 94 44.27 4.72 -23.58
CA ALA A 94 44.91 5.66 -24.49
C ALA A 94 46.34 5.24 -24.86
N ALA A 95 47.12 4.77 -23.88
CA ALA A 95 48.47 4.28 -24.13
C ALA A 95 48.47 3.02 -25.01
N GLN A 96 47.57 2.07 -24.76
CA GLN A 96 47.43 0.86 -25.57
C GLN A 96 46.98 1.17 -26.99
N GLN A 97 46.06 2.12 -27.17
CA GLN A 97 45.64 2.55 -28.51
C GLN A 97 46.81 3.09 -29.33
N GLN A 98 47.75 3.82 -28.71
CA GLN A 98 48.96 4.27 -29.40
C GLN A 98 49.88 3.12 -29.80
N VAL A 99 49.96 2.05 -29.00
CA VAL A 99 50.70 0.83 -29.38
C VAL A 99 50.07 0.20 -30.61
N VAL A 100 48.75 0.00 -30.60
CA VAL A 100 48.01 -0.60 -31.72
C VAL A 100 48.16 0.24 -33.00
N ASN A 101 48.08 1.56 -32.88
CA ASN A 101 48.25 2.47 -34.03
C ASN A 101 49.66 2.36 -34.62
N ARG A 102 50.71 2.22 -33.80
CA ARG A 102 52.08 1.99 -34.29
C ARG A 102 52.21 0.67 -35.04
N LEU A 103 51.64 -0.40 -34.48
CA LEU A 103 51.63 -1.71 -35.13
C LEU A 103 50.90 -1.68 -36.49
N HIS A 104 49.76 -0.97 -36.58
CA HIS A 104 49.04 -0.80 -37.86
C HIS A 104 49.80 0.08 -38.86
N ALA A 105 50.56 1.07 -38.39
CA ALA A 105 51.39 1.94 -39.22
C ALA A 105 52.69 1.26 -39.71
N GLY A 106 52.94 0.00 -39.33
CA GLY A 106 54.07 -0.78 -39.81
C GLY A 106 55.41 -0.39 -39.18
N SER A 107 55.42 0.10 -37.94
CA SER A 107 56.64 0.32 -37.13
C SER A 107 56.51 -0.25 -35.73
#